data_AF-A0A3N0INT9-F1
#
_entry.id   AF-A0A3N0INT9-F1
#
_cell.length_a   1.000
_cell.length_b   1.000
_cell.length_c   1.000
_cell.angle_alpha   90.00
_cell.angle_beta   90.00
_cell.angle_gamma   90.00
#
_symmetry.space_group_name_H-M   'P 1'
#
loop_
_entity.id
_entity.type
_entity.pdbx_description
1 polymer ?
#
loop_
_entity_poly.entity_id
_entity_poly.type
_entity_poly.pdbx_seq_one_letter_code
_entity_poly.pdbx_strand_id
1 'polypeptide(L)'
;MSVPQIYIDGIGGTYDVFGLLLTEGSELPEAEVKQYTIDIPGGNGCIDLTDSLADGPVYGDVEQTLVFEAFNDVDIRSTRSRLVNALSGRLVDYRISLDPDYTYRGRWIFGPAEYVGSTFARFTVRTRTEPYKLKETRTYRVNAAGGIVVTLESGRMPVCPVFEFASETIVSMGGVRARMQPGSYKINDLWLSEGRNEVYINSYLGDGNVTVERYLQDTVAAHRDQRASDLMWEGVRGAAVSVAEWADDTVEAHKAERVLEAEFSVDASSEKFSVYVQYDWKDL
;
A
#
# COMPACT_ATOMS: atom_id res chain seq x y z
N MET A 1 28.99 1.10 -16.23
CA MET A 1 28.70 0.66 -14.85
C MET A 1 28.50 1.94 -14.05
N SER A 2 27.36 2.11 -13.39
CA SER A 2 27.14 3.29 -12.52
C SER A 2 28.16 3.27 -11.39
N VAL A 3 28.71 4.43 -11.04
CA VAL A 3 29.60 4.55 -9.87
C VAL A 3 28.79 4.23 -8.61
N PRO A 4 29.26 3.34 -7.71
CA PRO A 4 28.57 3.06 -6.46
C PRO A 4 28.46 4.29 -5.56
N GLN A 5 27.24 4.66 -5.20
CA GLN A 5 26.97 5.83 -4.37
C GLN A 5 25.61 5.75 -3.68
N ILE A 6 25.38 6.67 -2.75
CA ILE A 6 24.08 6.89 -2.12
C ILE A 6 23.48 8.18 -2.66
N TYR A 7 22.22 8.13 -3.06
CA TYR A 7 21.45 9.30 -3.45
C TYR A 7 20.63 9.75 -2.26
N ILE A 8 20.91 10.96 -1.76
CA ILE A 8 20.26 11.51 -0.57
C ILE A 8 19.23 12.54 -1.04
N ASP A 9 17.99 12.41 -0.56
CA ASP A 9 16.93 13.33 -0.95
C ASP A 9 17.27 14.79 -0.57
N GLY A 10 16.98 15.70 -1.50
CA GLY A 10 17.32 17.12 -1.39
C GLY A 10 18.81 17.47 -1.51
N ILE A 11 19.73 16.50 -1.69
CA ILE A 11 21.18 16.76 -1.85
C ILE A 11 21.71 16.20 -3.17
N GLY A 12 21.40 14.94 -3.50
CA GLY A 12 21.95 14.23 -4.65
C GLY A 12 22.89 13.10 -4.28
N GLY A 13 23.68 12.63 -5.26
CA GLY A 13 24.59 11.50 -5.13
C GLY A 13 25.83 11.81 -4.29
N THR A 14 26.24 10.90 -3.40
CA THR A 14 27.43 11.08 -2.56
C THR A 14 28.70 11.23 -3.40
N TYR A 15 28.82 10.49 -4.50
CA TYR A 15 29.94 10.62 -5.41
C TYR A 15 29.82 11.90 -6.24
N ASP A 16 28.65 12.15 -6.80
CA ASP A 16 28.42 13.30 -7.69
C ASP A 16 28.62 14.65 -6.99
N VAL A 17 28.24 14.76 -5.72
CA VAL A 17 28.24 16.03 -4.96
C VAL A 17 29.47 16.18 -4.07
N PHE A 18 29.98 15.07 -3.53
CA PHE A 18 31.04 15.10 -2.50
C PHE A 18 32.30 14.34 -2.90
N GLY A 19 32.31 13.65 -4.05
CA GLY A 19 33.42 12.77 -4.46
C GLY A 19 33.55 11.53 -3.58
N LEU A 20 32.49 11.15 -2.86
CA LEU A 20 32.48 10.02 -1.92
C LEU A 20 31.93 8.77 -2.61
N LEU A 21 32.81 7.82 -2.88
CA LEU A 21 32.50 6.51 -3.45
C LEU A 21 31.99 5.58 -2.36
N LEU A 22 30.84 4.92 -2.55
CA LEU A 22 30.38 3.86 -1.65
C LEU A 22 31.20 2.58 -1.89
N THR A 23 31.66 1.96 -0.81
CA THR A 23 32.52 0.78 -0.90
C THR A 23 31.80 -0.51 -0.51
N GLU A 24 32.35 -1.64 -0.93
CA GLU A 24 31.92 -2.99 -0.55
C GLU A 24 32.10 -3.29 0.96
N GLY A 25 32.84 -2.45 1.70
CA GLY A 25 32.95 -2.54 3.16
C GLY A 25 31.70 -2.05 3.91
N SER A 26 30.65 -1.66 3.19
CA SER A 26 29.38 -1.24 3.78
C SER A 26 28.54 -2.45 4.19
N GLU A 27 27.92 -2.37 5.36
CA GLU A 27 27.06 -3.40 5.93
C GLU A 27 25.60 -2.94 5.85
N LEU A 28 24.79 -3.72 5.13
CA LEU A 28 23.35 -3.50 4.96
C LEU A 28 22.61 -4.73 5.52
N PRO A 29 22.55 -4.90 6.85
CA PRO A 29 21.90 -6.06 7.45
C PRO A 29 20.38 -6.05 7.20
N GLU A 30 19.76 -7.23 7.27
CA GLU A 30 18.30 -7.38 7.27
C GLU A 30 17.71 -6.95 8.61
N ALA A 31 16.42 -6.58 8.62
CA ALA A 31 15.74 -6.21 9.85
C ALA A 31 15.48 -7.44 10.74
N GLU A 32 15.84 -7.33 12.02
CA GLU A 32 15.59 -8.37 13.01
C GLU A 32 14.18 -8.28 13.58
N VAL A 33 13.56 -9.43 13.83
CA VAL A 33 12.27 -9.51 14.54
C VAL A 33 12.48 -9.09 16.00
N LYS A 34 11.63 -8.22 16.51
CA LYS A 34 11.59 -7.83 17.92
C LYS A 34 11.05 -8.96 18.77
N GLN A 35 11.94 -9.83 19.23
CA GLN A 35 11.57 -10.95 20.09
C GLN A 35 11.37 -10.52 21.54
N TYR A 36 10.38 -11.14 22.21
CA TYR A 36 10.18 -11.01 23.65
C TYR A 36 9.89 -12.36 24.27
N THR A 37 10.86 -12.90 25.01
CA THR A 37 10.76 -14.20 25.68
C THR A 37 10.86 -14.05 27.20
N ILE A 38 10.10 -14.84 27.94
CA ILE A 38 10.13 -14.90 29.40
C ILE A 38 10.59 -16.28 29.85
N ASP A 39 11.68 -16.32 30.62
CA ASP A 39 12.14 -17.52 31.30
C ASP A 39 11.52 -17.59 32.71
N ILE A 40 10.77 -18.66 32.99
CA ILE A 40 10.10 -18.85 34.28
C ILE A 40 10.83 -19.96 35.05
N PRO A 41 11.40 -19.66 36.24
CA PRO A 41 12.04 -20.66 37.07
C PRO A 41 11.12 -21.86 37.36
N GLY A 42 11.61 -23.07 37.06
CA GLY A 42 10.85 -24.32 37.23
C GLY A 42 10.04 -24.75 35.99
N GLY A 43 10.02 -23.95 34.92
CA GLY A 43 9.51 -24.33 33.62
C GLY A 43 10.58 -24.98 32.73
N ASN A 44 10.14 -25.72 31.71
CA ASN A 44 11.01 -26.19 30.64
C ASN A 44 10.93 -25.22 29.46
N GLY A 45 12.07 -24.59 29.12
CA GLY A 45 12.14 -23.62 28.02
C GLY A 45 11.56 -22.25 28.37
N CYS A 46 11.74 -21.31 27.46
CA CYS A 46 11.20 -19.96 27.59
C CYS A 46 9.81 -19.86 26.96
N ILE A 47 8.95 -19.02 27.53
CA ILE A 47 7.67 -18.66 26.92
C ILE A 47 7.92 -17.53 25.92
N ASP A 48 7.53 -17.72 24.67
CA ASP A 48 7.61 -16.70 23.62
C ASP A 48 6.33 -15.85 23.59
N LEU A 49 6.49 -14.54 23.78
CA LEU A 49 5.42 -13.54 23.76
C LEU A 49 5.57 -12.56 22.59
N THR A 50 6.45 -12.84 21.63
CA THR A 50 6.76 -11.97 20.48
C THR A 50 5.52 -11.54 19.71
N ASP A 51 4.58 -12.46 19.48
CA ASP A 51 3.35 -12.21 18.71
C ASP A 51 2.13 -11.93 19.60
N SER A 52 2.33 -11.70 20.91
CA SER A 52 1.20 -11.57 21.86
C SER A 52 0.46 -10.23 21.76
N LEU A 53 1.09 -9.20 21.20
CA LEU A 53 0.55 -7.83 21.11
C LEU A 53 0.27 -7.35 19.68
N ALA A 54 0.79 -8.05 18.67
CA ALA A 54 0.65 -7.68 17.27
C ALA A 54 0.22 -8.89 16.46
N ASP A 55 -0.61 -8.69 15.43
CA ASP A 55 -1.09 -9.75 14.53
C ASP A 55 -0.01 -10.20 13.52
N GLY A 56 1.25 -10.29 13.95
CA GLY A 56 2.41 -10.68 13.14
C GLY A 56 3.75 -10.14 13.67
N PRO A 57 4.87 -10.56 13.05
CA PRO A 57 6.20 -10.17 13.49
C PRO A 57 6.43 -8.66 13.31
N VAL A 58 6.91 -8.01 14.38
CA VAL A 58 7.31 -6.60 14.36
C VAL A 58 8.83 -6.51 14.30
N TYR A 59 9.37 -5.60 13.49
CA TYR A 59 10.80 -5.51 13.24
C TYR A 59 11.47 -4.31 13.96
N GLY A 60 12.76 -4.48 14.25
CA GLY A 60 13.69 -3.48 14.76
C GLY A 60 14.18 -2.52 13.69
N ASP A 61 14.50 -1.29 14.09
CA ASP A 61 15.29 -0.41 13.23
C ASP A 61 16.63 -1.08 12.91
N VAL A 62 17.11 -0.87 11.69
CA VAL A 62 18.36 -1.44 11.18
C VAL A 62 19.49 -0.44 11.35
N GLU A 63 20.57 -0.83 12.01
CA GLU A 63 21.82 -0.05 12.01
C GLU A 63 22.65 -0.44 10.78
N GLN A 64 22.71 0.43 9.78
CA GLN A 64 23.53 0.24 8.59
C GLN A 64 24.88 0.93 8.77
N THR A 65 25.96 0.28 8.35
CA THR A 65 27.31 0.85 8.30
C THR A 65 27.66 1.19 6.85
N LEU A 66 27.86 2.46 6.55
CA LEU A 66 28.16 2.96 5.21
C LEU A 66 29.61 3.41 5.18
N VAL A 67 30.42 2.75 4.34
CA VAL A 67 31.85 3.05 4.22
C VAL A 67 32.09 3.73 2.88
N PHE A 68 32.58 4.96 2.94
CA PHE A 68 32.93 5.76 1.78
C PHE A 68 34.44 5.88 1.63
N GLU A 69 34.90 5.98 0.38
CA GLU A 69 36.27 6.35 0.04
C GLU A 69 36.28 7.64 -0.80
N ALA A 70 37.27 8.49 -0.52
CA ALA A 70 37.51 9.74 -1.23
C ALA A 70 38.93 9.71 -1.82
N PHE A 71 39.05 10.11 -3.09
CA PHE A 71 40.35 10.30 -3.73
C PHE A 71 41.06 11.56 -3.21
N ASN A 72 42.38 11.60 -3.37
CA ASN A 72 43.27 12.62 -2.78
C ASN A 72 42.96 14.08 -3.17
N ASP A 73 42.26 14.31 -4.26
CA ASP A 73 41.85 15.63 -4.73
C ASP A 73 40.64 16.20 -3.95
N VAL A 74 39.98 15.37 -3.14
CA VAL A 74 38.86 15.78 -2.28
C VAL A 74 39.38 16.29 -0.94
N ASP A 75 39.03 17.54 -0.59
CA ASP A 75 39.22 18.03 0.78
C ASP A 75 38.24 17.34 1.74
N ILE A 76 38.69 16.20 2.28
CA ILE A 76 37.89 15.35 3.17
C ILE A 76 37.39 16.08 4.42
N ARG A 77 38.12 17.08 4.93
CA ARG A 77 37.70 17.82 6.14
C ARG A 77 36.51 18.71 5.84
N SER A 78 36.59 19.46 4.73
CA SER A 78 35.48 20.30 4.28
C SER A 78 34.27 19.45 3.89
N THR A 79 34.49 18.35 3.16
CA THR A 79 33.44 17.42 2.71
C THR A 79 32.73 16.79 3.90
N ARG A 80 33.46 16.26 4.88
CA ARG A 80 32.88 15.73 6.11
C ARG A 80 32.05 16.78 6.83
N SER A 81 32.57 18.00 6.97
CA SER A 81 31.85 19.08 7.67
C SER A 81 30.53 19.43 6.97
N ARG A 82 30.54 19.50 5.63
CA ARG A 82 29.32 19.71 4.84
C ARG A 82 28.31 18.58 5.03
N LEU A 83 28.76 17.33 4.96
CA LEU A 83 27.90 16.15 5.09
C LEU A 83 27.29 16.04 6.50
N VAL A 84 28.10 16.24 7.54
CA VAL A 84 27.66 16.28 8.93
C VAL A 84 26.62 17.39 9.14
N ASN A 85 26.89 18.61 8.66
CA ASN A 85 25.93 19.72 8.79
C ASN A 85 24.62 19.46 8.05
N ALA A 86 24.67 18.74 6.93
CA ALA A 86 23.49 18.45 6.13
C ALA A 86 22.62 17.35 6.73
N LEU A 87 23.22 16.33 7.37
CA LEU A 87 22.54 15.08 7.70
C LEU A 87 22.52 14.70 9.18
N SER A 88 23.46 15.20 9.97
CA SER A 88 23.66 14.71 11.34
C SER A 88 22.39 14.85 12.17
N GLY A 89 21.93 13.73 12.72
CA GLY A 89 20.74 13.67 13.57
C GLY A 89 19.43 13.91 12.82
N ARG A 90 19.42 14.04 11.50
CA ARG A 90 18.19 14.21 10.70
C ARG A 90 17.69 12.86 10.18
N LEU A 91 16.37 12.71 10.13
CA LEU A 91 15.70 11.58 9.47
C LEU A 91 15.53 11.95 8.00
N VAL A 92 16.22 11.24 7.12
CA VAL A 92 16.33 11.58 5.69
C VAL A 92 16.10 10.33 4.85
N ASP A 93 15.44 10.52 3.71
CA ASP A 93 15.21 9.47 2.73
C ASP A 93 16.41 9.39 1.78
N TYR A 94 16.85 8.17 1.45
CA TYR A 94 18.00 7.94 0.60
C TYR A 94 17.85 6.63 -0.19
N ARG A 95 18.54 6.54 -1.32
CA ARG A 95 18.58 5.35 -2.18
C ARG A 95 20.02 4.90 -2.34
N ILE A 96 20.24 3.59 -2.37
CA ILE A 96 21.57 3.00 -2.54
C ILE A 96 21.68 2.52 -3.98
N SER A 97 22.78 2.81 -4.66
CA SER A 97 22.97 2.38 -6.06
C SER A 97 22.93 0.85 -6.25
N LEU A 98 23.20 0.08 -5.19
CA LEU A 98 23.12 -1.39 -5.16
C LEU A 98 21.69 -1.92 -5.06
N ASP A 99 20.76 -1.11 -4.53
CA ASP A 99 19.34 -1.45 -4.41
C ASP A 99 18.48 -0.27 -4.91
N PRO A 100 18.52 0.02 -6.23
CA PRO A 100 18.02 1.28 -6.80
C PRO A 100 16.49 1.39 -6.81
N ASP A 101 15.79 0.26 -6.66
CA ASP A 101 14.33 0.16 -6.68
C ASP A 101 13.70 0.51 -5.31
N TYR A 102 14.53 0.72 -4.28
CA TYR A 102 14.06 1.01 -2.94
C TYR A 102 14.60 2.34 -2.40
N THR A 103 13.78 2.94 -1.55
CA THR A 103 14.08 4.12 -0.76
C THR A 103 14.11 3.74 0.71
N TYR A 104 15.22 4.04 1.35
CA TYR A 104 15.44 3.86 2.77
C TYR A 104 15.17 5.16 3.50
N ARG A 105 14.71 5.07 4.74
CA ARG A 105 14.49 6.21 5.61
C ARG A 105 15.23 6.01 6.90
N GLY A 106 16.20 6.88 7.18
CA GLY A 106 17.09 6.65 8.32
C GLY A 106 17.65 7.92 8.93
N ARG A 107 18.00 7.81 10.21
CA ARG A 107 18.68 8.86 10.94
C ARG A 107 20.18 8.68 10.83
N TRP A 108 20.85 9.70 10.30
CA TRP A 108 22.29 9.66 10.05
C TRP A 108 23.10 9.98 11.32
N ILE A 109 24.01 9.06 11.66
CA ILE A 109 24.86 9.08 12.85
C ILE A 109 26.30 9.05 12.37
N PHE A 110 27.07 10.08 12.72
CA PHE A 110 28.45 10.21 12.29
C PHE A 110 29.41 9.82 13.41
N GLY A 111 30.27 8.85 13.12
CA GLY A 111 31.35 8.45 14.01
C GLY A 111 32.55 9.40 13.97
N PRO A 112 33.60 9.10 14.76
CA PRO A 112 34.88 9.80 14.65
C PRO A 112 35.46 9.69 13.24
N ALA A 113 36.20 10.71 12.80
CA ALA A 113 36.88 10.66 11.51
C ALA A 113 38.14 9.80 11.60
N GLU A 114 38.28 8.80 10.74
CA GLU A 114 39.50 8.02 10.58
C GLU A 114 40.23 8.45 9.31
N TYR A 115 41.48 8.88 9.44
CA TYR A 115 42.32 9.23 8.28
C TYR A 115 43.21 8.04 7.95
N VAL A 116 43.00 7.41 6.79
CA VAL A 116 43.72 6.20 6.40
C VAL A 116 44.77 6.53 5.33
N GLY A 117 46.01 6.82 5.75
CA GLY A 117 47.16 6.92 4.83
C GLY A 117 47.25 8.20 3.99
N SER A 118 48.03 8.13 2.89
CA SER A 118 48.44 9.28 2.05
C SER A 118 47.80 9.34 0.66
N THR A 119 46.95 8.36 0.28
CA THR A 119 46.48 8.16 -1.10
C THR A 119 44.96 8.22 -1.28
N PHE A 120 44.21 7.95 -0.21
CA PHE A 120 42.75 8.06 -0.16
C PHE A 120 42.33 8.29 1.29
N ALA A 121 41.13 8.81 1.52
CA ALA A 121 40.54 8.88 2.85
C ALA A 121 39.34 7.95 2.94
N ARG A 122 39.16 7.29 4.09
CA ARG A 122 38.01 6.44 4.37
C ARG A 122 37.09 7.13 5.37
N PHE A 123 35.79 6.99 5.15
CA PHE A 123 34.78 7.63 5.98
C PHE A 123 33.66 6.65 6.32
N THR A 124 33.52 6.33 7.60
CA THR A 124 32.47 5.44 8.09
C THR A 124 31.33 6.26 8.69
N VAL A 125 30.12 6.00 8.19
CA VAL A 125 28.88 6.61 8.65
C VAL A 125 27.93 5.51 9.06
N ARG A 126 27.09 5.77 10.05
CA ARG A 126 26.03 4.84 10.42
C ARG A 126 24.68 5.47 10.20
N THR A 127 23.68 4.67 9.85
CA THR A 127 22.29 5.11 9.81
C THR A 127 21.45 4.19 10.65
N ARG A 128 20.56 4.77 11.48
CA ARG A 128 19.49 4.03 12.12
C ARG A 128 18.26 4.13 11.22
N THR A 129 18.03 3.08 10.44
CA THR A 129 17.10 3.03 9.32
C THR A 129 15.82 2.30 9.74
N GLU A 130 14.67 2.77 9.25
CA GLU A 130 13.39 2.07 9.45
C GLU A 130 13.47 0.63 8.94
N PRO A 131 12.77 -0.33 9.57
CA PRO A 131 12.85 -1.75 9.23
C PRO A 131 12.40 -2.07 7.80
N TYR A 132 11.48 -1.29 7.25
CA TYR A 132 10.93 -1.51 5.93
C TYR A 132 11.38 -0.43 4.96
N LYS A 133 11.84 -0.85 3.79
CA LYS A 133 12.21 0.00 2.66
C LYS A 133 11.02 0.24 1.74
N LEU A 134 10.88 1.48 1.25
CA LEU A 134 9.81 1.88 0.34
C LEU A 134 10.18 1.51 -1.10
N LYS A 135 9.35 0.70 -1.75
CA LYS A 135 9.51 0.37 -3.17
C LYS A 135 8.87 1.42 -4.06
N GLU A 136 7.59 1.69 -3.82
CA GLU A 136 6.79 2.65 -4.57
C GLU A 136 5.55 3.05 -3.79
N THR A 137 5.00 4.23 -4.09
CA THR A 137 3.64 4.61 -3.66
C THR A 137 2.68 4.27 -4.79
N ARG A 138 1.76 3.32 -4.53
CA ARG A 138 0.76 2.90 -5.50
C ARG A 138 -0.48 3.77 -5.41
N THR A 139 -1.02 4.15 -6.55
CA THR A 139 -2.27 4.89 -6.67
C THR A 139 -3.15 4.22 -7.73
N TYR A 140 -4.35 3.83 -7.35
CA TYR A 140 -5.35 3.23 -8.22
C TYR A 140 -6.52 4.19 -8.39
N ARG A 141 -6.98 4.40 -9.62
CA ARG A 141 -8.26 5.04 -9.92
C ARG A 141 -9.24 3.95 -10.35
N VAL A 142 -10.28 3.74 -9.56
CA VAL A 142 -11.24 2.66 -9.76
C VAL A 142 -12.60 3.26 -10.03
N ASN A 143 -13.24 2.87 -11.13
CA ASN A 143 -14.67 3.12 -11.28
C ASN A 143 -15.44 2.10 -10.43
N ALA A 144 -16.01 2.54 -9.31
CA ALA A 144 -16.69 1.69 -8.36
C ALA A 144 -18.22 1.84 -8.39
N ALA A 145 -18.77 2.38 -9.49
CA ALA A 145 -20.22 2.46 -9.68
C ALA A 145 -20.83 1.04 -9.69
N GLY A 146 -21.84 0.80 -8.83
CA GLY A 146 -22.54 -0.47 -8.76
C GLY A 146 -21.79 -1.60 -8.02
N GLY A 147 -20.56 -1.34 -7.56
CA GLY A 147 -19.75 -2.29 -6.81
C GLY A 147 -18.74 -3.06 -7.66
N ILE A 148 -17.50 -3.11 -7.19
CA ILE A 148 -16.39 -3.81 -7.84
C ILE A 148 -15.46 -4.44 -6.78
N VAL A 149 -14.84 -5.57 -7.11
CA VAL A 149 -13.74 -6.14 -6.33
C VAL A 149 -12.42 -5.78 -7.02
N VAL A 150 -11.52 -5.14 -6.29
CA VAL A 150 -10.19 -4.74 -6.76
C VAL A 150 -9.14 -5.57 -6.05
N THR A 151 -8.21 -6.14 -6.81
CA THR A 151 -7.04 -6.83 -6.25
C THR A 151 -5.91 -5.82 -6.06
N LEU A 152 -5.57 -5.54 -4.80
CA LEU A 152 -4.45 -4.67 -4.41
C LEU A 152 -3.30 -5.56 -3.92
N GLU A 153 -2.16 -5.46 -4.59
CA GLU A 153 -0.94 -6.17 -4.16
C GLU A 153 -0.12 -5.29 -3.22
N SER A 154 0.30 -5.83 -2.07
CA SER A 154 1.12 -5.11 -1.09
C SER A 154 2.37 -5.89 -0.72
N GLY A 155 3.38 -5.15 -0.25
CA GLY A 155 4.63 -5.70 0.26
C GLY A 155 4.51 -6.30 1.67
N ARG A 156 5.65 -6.65 2.24
CA ARG A 156 5.77 -7.26 3.58
C ARG A 156 5.19 -6.42 4.72
N MET A 157 5.24 -5.09 4.63
CA MET A 157 4.70 -4.22 5.68
C MET A 157 3.17 -4.12 5.57
N PRO A 158 2.40 -4.49 6.62
CA PRO A 158 0.98 -4.21 6.63
C PRO A 158 0.70 -2.72 6.54
N VAL A 159 -0.19 -2.32 5.63
CA VAL A 159 -0.47 -0.90 5.37
C VAL A 159 -1.97 -0.66 5.29
N CYS A 160 -2.44 0.42 5.93
CA CYS A 160 -3.81 0.89 5.80
C CYS A 160 -3.87 1.90 4.64
N PRO A 161 -4.55 1.57 3.53
CA PRO A 161 -4.63 2.45 2.37
C PRO A 161 -5.51 3.66 2.65
N VAL A 162 -5.26 4.73 1.90
CA VAL A 162 -6.09 5.93 1.87
C VAL A 162 -7.07 5.80 0.72
N PHE A 163 -8.36 5.92 1.01
CA PHE A 163 -9.43 5.95 0.03
C PHE A 163 -9.95 7.37 -0.13
N GLU A 164 -10.06 7.87 -1.35
CA GLU A 164 -10.62 9.19 -1.66
C GLU A 164 -11.71 9.08 -2.72
N PHE A 165 -12.86 9.72 -2.47
CA PHE A 165 -14.03 9.60 -3.34
C PHE A 165 -15.01 10.78 -3.18
N ALA A 166 -15.75 11.07 -4.25
CA ALA A 166 -16.67 12.21 -4.35
C ALA A 166 -18.15 11.88 -4.07
N SER A 167 -18.48 10.60 -3.90
CA SER A 167 -19.82 10.11 -3.57
C SER A 167 -19.80 9.21 -2.35
N GLU A 168 -20.96 9.03 -1.70
CA GLU A 168 -21.08 8.09 -0.60
C GLU A 168 -20.61 6.69 -1.05
N THR A 169 -19.67 6.11 -0.31
CA THR A 169 -18.96 4.90 -0.73
C THR A 169 -18.92 3.86 0.39
N ILE A 170 -19.12 2.60 0.03
CA ILE A 170 -18.89 1.43 0.87
C ILE A 170 -17.59 0.77 0.45
N VAL A 171 -16.74 0.44 1.44
CA VAL A 171 -15.54 -0.36 1.25
C VAL A 171 -15.59 -1.55 2.20
N SER A 172 -15.23 -2.74 1.73
CA SER A 172 -15.15 -3.93 2.57
C SER A 172 -14.04 -4.90 2.17
N MET A 173 -13.38 -5.47 3.17
CA MET A 173 -12.33 -6.48 3.04
C MET A 173 -12.21 -7.24 4.36
N GLY A 174 -12.03 -8.56 4.33
CA GLY A 174 -11.67 -9.35 5.52
C GLY A 174 -12.66 -9.22 6.70
N GLY A 175 -13.95 -9.05 6.44
CA GLY A 175 -14.99 -8.86 7.48
C GLY A 175 -15.17 -7.41 7.95
N VAL A 176 -14.27 -6.49 7.59
CA VAL A 176 -14.44 -5.05 7.81
C VAL A 176 -15.36 -4.47 6.74
N ARG A 177 -16.31 -3.62 7.15
CA ARG A 177 -17.21 -2.89 6.25
C ARG A 177 -17.38 -1.46 6.74
N ALA A 178 -16.99 -0.49 5.92
CA ALA A 178 -17.14 0.93 6.20
C ALA A 178 -18.04 1.59 5.15
N ARG A 179 -18.97 2.43 5.61
CA ARG A 179 -19.80 3.31 4.78
C ARG A 179 -19.45 4.75 5.13
N MET A 180 -19.06 5.54 4.14
CA MET A 180 -18.48 6.86 4.36
C MET A 180 -19.09 7.88 3.39
N GLN A 181 -19.24 9.12 3.87
CA GLN A 181 -19.58 10.27 3.04
C GLN A 181 -18.38 10.68 2.19
N PRO A 182 -18.54 11.50 1.13
CA PRO A 182 -17.43 11.96 0.30
C PRO A 182 -16.27 12.55 1.12
N GLY A 183 -15.05 12.19 0.75
CA GLY A 183 -13.84 12.62 1.46
C GLY A 183 -12.67 11.65 1.29
N SER A 184 -11.66 11.83 2.15
CA SER A 184 -10.45 11.00 2.20
C SER A 184 -10.37 10.28 3.55
N TYR A 185 -10.20 8.96 3.53
CA TYR A 185 -10.34 8.10 4.70
C TYR A 185 -9.25 7.03 4.77
N LYS A 186 -8.76 6.78 6.00
CA LYS A 186 -8.13 5.51 6.39
C LYS A 186 -9.15 4.72 7.19
N ILE A 187 -9.45 3.50 6.77
CA ILE A 187 -10.48 2.67 7.40
C ILE A 187 -9.82 1.84 8.48
N ASN A 188 -10.26 1.99 9.73
CA ASN A 188 -9.77 1.19 10.84
C ASN A 188 -9.91 -0.30 10.54
N ASP A 189 -8.88 -1.06 10.89
CA ASP A 189 -8.80 -2.52 10.75
C ASP A 189 -8.81 -3.03 9.30
N LEU A 190 -8.83 -2.15 8.30
CA LEU A 190 -8.61 -2.51 6.90
C LEU A 190 -7.11 -2.39 6.57
N TRP A 191 -6.40 -3.50 6.74
CA TRP A 191 -4.96 -3.60 6.50
C TRP A 191 -4.68 -4.49 5.29
N LEU A 192 -3.93 -3.97 4.32
CA LEU A 192 -3.37 -4.78 3.23
C LEU A 192 -2.19 -5.58 3.78
N SER A 193 -2.21 -6.90 3.63
CA SER A 193 -1.12 -7.80 3.97
C SER A 193 -0.29 -8.17 2.75
N GLU A 194 0.83 -8.87 2.98
CA GLU A 194 1.73 -9.32 1.90
C GLU A 194 0.98 -10.10 0.82
N GLY A 195 1.23 -9.73 -0.44
CA GLY A 195 0.60 -10.36 -1.59
C GLY A 195 -0.74 -9.72 -1.95
N ARG A 196 -1.70 -10.53 -2.38
CA ARG A 196 -2.95 -10.09 -3.00
C ARG A 196 -4.06 -9.88 -1.97
N ASN A 197 -4.65 -8.69 -1.98
CA ASN A 197 -5.77 -8.31 -1.13
C ASN A 197 -6.99 -7.99 -2.00
N GLU A 198 -8.12 -8.63 -1.75
CA GLU A 198 -9.36 -8.38 -2.49
C GLU A 198 -10.23 -7.39 -1.73
N VAL A 199 -10.35 -6.17 -2.27
CA VAL A 199 -11.12 -5.08 -1.67
C VAL A 199 -12.37 -4.83 -2.49
N TYR A 200 -13.54 -4.99 -1.88
CA TYR A 200 -14.80 -4.57 -2.48
C TYR A 200 -15.04 -3.08 -2.24
N ILE A 201 -15.40 -2.36 -3.30
CA ILE A 201 -15.68 -0.92 -3.28
C ILE A 201 -16.97 -0.66 -4.04
N ASN A 202 -17.89 0.12 -3.47
CA ASN A 202 -19.11 0.58 -4.14
C ASN A 202 -19.36 2.06 -3.86
N SER A 203 -19.24 2.90 -4.87
CA SER A 203 -19.40 4.37 -4.81
C SER A 203 -20.75 4.85 -5.37
N TYR A 204 -21.59 3.94 -5.86
CA TYR A 204 -22.98 4.20 -6.22
C TYR A 204 -23.88 3.28 -5.42
N LEU A 205 -24.30 3.77 -4.26
CA LEU A 205 -25.21 3.05 -3.35
C LEU A 205 -26.67 3.10 -3.80
N GLY A 206 -26.93 3.65 -4.99
CA GLY A 206 -28.20 3.46 -5.69
C GLY A 206 -28.34 2.03 -6.17
N ASP A 207 -29.46 1.73 -6.81
CA ASP A 207 -29.84 0.35 -7.09
C ASP A 207 -28.83 -0.34 -8.05
N GLY A 208 -27.88 -1.07 -7.45
CA GLY A 208 -26.74 -1.80 -8.03
C GLY A 208 -27.02 -2.97 -8.97
N ASN A 209 -25.94 -3.72 -9.22
CA ASN A 209 -25.81 -4.56 -10.40
C ASN A 209 -25.22 -5.93 -10.01
N VAL A 210 -25.96 -7.01 -10.29
CA VAL A 210 -25.40 -8.37 -10.50
C VAL A 210 -26.12 -9.01 -11.70
N THR A 211 -25.34 -9.72 -12.51
CA THR A 211 -25.66 -10.24 -13.84
C THR A 211 -26.83 -11.23 -13.87
N VAL A 212 -27.79 -10.91 -14.72
CA VAL A 212 -28.93 -11.75 -15.17
C VAL A 212 -28.51 -13.12 -15.73
N GLU A 213 -27.21 -13.34 -15.94
CA GLU A 213 -26.61 -14.58 -16.45
C GLU A 213 -27.06 -15.85 -15.70
N ARG A 214 -27.33 -15.74 -14.40
CA ARG A 214 -27.79 -16.88 -13.58
C ARG A 214 -29.22 -17.36 -13.92
N TYR A 215 -30.05 -16.51 -14.53
CA TYR A 215 -31.44 -16.80 -14.83
C TYR A 215 -31.69 -17.00 -16.34
N LEU A 216 -30.64 -17.06 -17.16
CA LEU A 216 -30.73 -17.18 -18.62
C LEU A 216 -31.49 -18.42 -19.12
N GLN A 217 -31.62 -19.44 -18.27
CA GLN A 217 -32.27 -20.72 -18.57
C GLN A 217 -33.65 -20.85 -17.92
N ASP A 218 -34.05 -19.87 -17.10
CA ASP A 218 -35.32 -19.91 -16.39
C ASP A 218 -36.42 -19.21 -17.22
N THR A 219 -37.64 -19.72 -17.11
CA THR A 219 -38.81 -19.02 -17.67
C THR A 219 -39.33 -18.03 -16.64
N VAL A 220 -39.83 -16.87 -17.08
CA VAL A 220 -40.47 -15.87 -16.19
C VAL A 220 -41.62 -16.49 -15.38
N ALA A 221 -42.31 -17.50 -15.94
CA ALA A 221 -43.34 -18.26 -15.24
C ALA A 221 -42.83 -19.08 -14.03
N ALA A 222 -41.55 -19.49 -14.04
CA ALA A 222 -40.93 -20.20 -12.92
C ALA A 222 -40.77 -19.32 -11.67
N HIS A 223 -40.84 -18.00 -11.84
CA HIS A 223 -40.64 -17.00 -10.81
C HIS A 223 -41.87 -16.11 -10.57
N ARG A 224 -43.07 -16.60 -10.97
CA ARG A 224 -44.34 -15.86 -10.95
C ARG A 224 -44.77 -15.29 -9.58
N ASP A 225 -44.23 -15.84 -8.51
CA ASP A 225 -44.51 -15.45 -7.12
C ASP A 225 -43.45 -14.47 -6.56
N GLN A 226 -42.51 -14.04 -7.41
CA GLN A 226 -41.42 -13.11 -7.10
C GLN A 226 -41.57 -11.84 -7.94
N ARG A 227 -41.12 -10.67 -7.44
CA ARG A 227 -41.05 -9.47 -8.27
C ARG A 227 -39.83 -9.57 -9.19
N ALA A 228 -39.86 -8.92 -10.35
CA ALA A 228 -38.67 -8.82 -11.21
C ALA A 228 -37.48 -8.18 -10.47
N SER A 229 -37.76 -7.25 -9.54
CA SER A 229 -36.78 -6.68 -8.61
C SER A 229 -36.25 -7.65 -7.56
N ASP A 230 -36.87 -8.81 -7.33
CA ASP A 230 -36.36 -9.83 -6.41
C ASP A 230 -35.43 -10.80 -7.14
N LEU A 231 -35.63 -10.97 -8.46
CA LEU A 231 -34.83 -11.81 -9.34
C LEU A 231 -33.49 -11.18 -9.71
N MET A 232 -33.46 -9.86 -9.86
CA MET A 232 -32.24 -9.13 -10.23
C MET A 232 -31.31 -8.90 -8.99
N TRP A 233 -31.70 -9.42 -7.81
CA TRP A 233 -31.19 -8.98 -6.50
C TRP A 233 -31.19 -10.08 -5.44
N GLU A 234 -30.45 -11.17 -5.66
CA GLU A 234 -30.27 -12.17 -4.59
C GLU A 234 -29.32 -11.61 -3.51
N GLY A 235 -29.85 -10.76 -2.60
CA GLY A 235 -29.09 -10.32 -1.42
C GLY A 235 -29.53 -9.07 -0.65
N VAL A 236 -30.40 -8.20 -1.20
CA VAL A 236 -30.81 -6.97 -0.49
C VAL A 236 -32.33 -6.87 -0.43
N ARG A 237 -32.91 -7.40 0.64
CA ARG A 237 -34.30 -7.11 1.00
C ARG A 237 -34.37 -5.70 1.58
N GLY A 238 -34.97 -4.76 0.86
CA GLY A 238 -35.46 -3.51 1.45
C GLY A 238 -35.03 -2.22 0.79
N ALA A 239 -35.31 -2.05 -0.50
CA ALA A 239 -35.69 -0.76 -1.09
C ALA A 239 -36.32 -1.09 -2.45
N ALA A 240 -37.62 -0.85 -2.59
CA ALA A 240 -38.28 -0.98 -3.88
C ALA A 240 -38.19 0.36 -4.60
N VAL A 241 -37.58 0.39 -5.79
CA VAL A 241 -37.74 1.50 -6.73
C VAL A 241 -38.44 0.97 -7.98
N SER A 242 -39.45 1.71 -8.43
CA SER A 242 -40.28 1.35 -9.57
C SER A 242 -39.53 1.54 -10.88
N VAL A 243 -39.64 0.56 -11.78
CA VAL A 243 -39.36 0.74 -13.22
C VAL A 243 -40.36 1.77 -13.74
N ALA A 244 -39.94 3.03 -13.82
CA ALA A 244 -40.82 4.17 -14.07
C ALA A 244 -41.41 4.21 -15.50
N GLU A 245 -41.20 3.18 -16.32
CA GLU A 245 -41.76 3.12 -17.68
C GLU A 245 -42.61 1.88 -17.96
N TRP A 246 -42.79 0.97 -17.00
CA TRP A 246 -43.57 -0.27 -17.20
C TRP A 246 -44.78 -0.37 -16.24
N ALA A 247 -45.28 0.78 -15.77
CA ALA A 247 -46.32 0.81 -14.76
C ALA A 247 -47.70 0.32 -15.27
N ASP A 248 -47.94 0.39 -16.59
CA ASP A 248 -49.28 0.20 -17.17
C ASP A 248 -49.37 -0.89 -18.27
N ASP A 249 -48.29 -1.62 -18.58
CA ASP A 249 -48.34 -2.68 -19.60
C ASP A 249 -48.73 -4.05 -19.01
N THR A 250 -49.62 -4.75 -19.71
CA THR A 250 -49.98 -6.13 -19.35
C THR A 250 -49.03 -7.14 -19.98
N VAL A 251 -48.61 -8.12 -19.18
CA VAL A 251 -47.67 -9.23 -19.45
C VAL A 251 -47.90 -9.99 -20.78
N GLU A 252 -49.08 -9.93 -21.39
CA GLU A 252 -49.31 -10.53 -22.72
C GLU A 252 -48.60 -9.82 -23.87
N ALA A 253 -48.26 -8.54 -23.73
CA ALA A 253 -47.61 -7.79 -24.80
C ALA A 253 -46.16 -8.25 -25.06
N HIS A 254 -45.50 -8.85 -24.08
CA HIS A 254 -44.04 -9.09 -24.11
C HIS A 254 -43.65 -10.57 -23.91
N LYS A 255 -44.58 -11.51 -24.07
CA LYS A 255 -44.36 -12.95 -23.79
C LYS A 255 -43.23 -13.63 -24.58
N ALA A 256 -42.76 -13.00 -25.65
CA ALA A 256 -41.72 -13.53 -26.54
C ALA A 256 -40.37 -12.80 -26.38
N GLU A 257 -40.30 -11.80 -25.51
CA GLU A 257 -39.12 -10.96 -25.32
C GLU A 257 -38.20 -11.57 -24.25
N ARG A 258 -36.90 -11.51 -24.49
CA ARG A 258 -35.86 -11.94 -23.54
C ARG A 258 -35.28 -10.68 -22.91
N VAL A 259 -35.05 -10.71 -21.59
CA VAL A 259 -34.26 -9.69 -20.90
C VAL A 259 -32.81 -9.90 -21.33
N LEU A 260 -32.38 -9.20 -22.39
CA LEU A 260 -31.09 -9.42 -23.01
C LEU A 260 -30.00 -8.50 -22.45
N GLU A 261 -30.34 -7.32 -21.94
CA GLU A 261 -29.38 -6.34 -21.42
C GLU A 261 -29.98 -5.57 -20.23
N ALA A 262 -29.18 -5.36 -19.19
CA ALA A 262 -29.49 -4.38 -18.16
C ALA A 262 -28.97 -3.02 -18.64
N GLU A 263 -29.88 -2.08 -18.93
CA GLU A 263 -29.51 -0.69 -19.19
C GLU A 263 -29.29 0.04 -17.86
N PHE A 264 -28.07 0.56 -17.68
CA PHE A 264 -27.78 1.48 -16.59
C PHE A 264 -28.37 2.84 -16.95
N SER A 265 -29.18 3.43 -16.06
CA SER A 265 -29.73 4.77 -16.28
C SER A 265 -28.71 5.90 -16.11
N VAL A 266 -27.48 5.60 -15.67
CA VAL A 266 -26.45 6.60 -15.37
C VAL A 266 -25.13 6.22 -16.03
N ASP A 267 -24.51 7.19 -16.70
CA ASP A 267 -23.15 7.07 -17.20
C ASP A 267 -22.17 6.90 -16.03
N ALA A 268 -21.76 5.65 -15.80
CA ALA A 268 -20.79 5.28 -14.78
C ALA A 268 -19.37 5.77 -15.10
N SER A 269 -19.09 6.30 -16.30
CA SER A 269 -17.75 6.80 -16.67
C SER A 269 -17.38 8.12 -15.99
N SER A 270 -18.32 8.75 -15.27
CA SER A 270 -18.09 10.04 -14.61
C SER A 270 -17.15 9.94 -13.38
N GLU A 271 -16.36 10.99 -13.15
CA GLU A 271 -15.50 11.14 -11.95
C GLU A 271 -16.27 11.01 -10.64
N LYS A 272 -17.59 11.24 -10.66
CA LYS A 272 -18.45 11.16 -9.48
C LYS A 272 -18.36 9.82 -8.77
N PHE A 273 -18.18 8.72 -9.50
CA PHE A 273 -18.11 7.36 -8.96
C PHE A 273 -16.70 6.78 -8.95
N SER A 274 -15.70 7.59 -9.30
CA SER A 274 -14.31 7.19 -9.21
C SER A 274 -13.85 7.20 -7.76
N VAL A 275 -13.17 6.13 -7.36
CA VAL A 275 -12.54 5.96 -6.06
C VAL A 275 -11.04 5.86 -6.28
N TYR A 276 -10.29 6.71 -5.60
CA TYR A 276 -8.84 6.69 -5.58
C TYR A 276 -8.37 5.91 -4.36
N VAL A 277 -7.47 4.96 -4.58
CA VAL A 277 -6.86 4.16 -3.49
C VAL A 277 -5.36 4.34 -3.54
N GLN A 278 -4.76 4.83 -2.46
CA GLN A 278 -3.32 5.08 -2.37
C GLN A 278 -2.69 4.41 -1.15
N TYR A 279 -1.53 3.78 -1.34
CA TYR A 279 -0.73 3.22 -0.26
C TYR A 279 0.75 3.09 -0.64
N ASP A 280 1.61 3.01 0.36
CA ASP A 280 3.03 2.75 0.19
C ASP A 280 3.29 1.24 0.17
N TRP A 281 3.90 0.75 -0.90
CA TRP A 281 4.44 -0.61 -0.96
C TRP A 281 5.80 -0.62 -0.25
N LYS A 282 5.88 -1.32 0.88
CA LYS A 282 7.12 -1.45 1.64
C LYS A 282 7.48 -2.91 1.88
N ASP A 283 8.76 -3.22 1.66
CA ASP A 283 9.36 -4.54 1.86
C ASP A 283 10.45 -4.49 2.94
N LEU A 284 10.96 -5.65 3.36
CA LEU A 284 12.14 -5.76 4.24
C LEU A 284 13.43 -5.56 3.43
#